data_AF-A0A5F2BH03-F1
#
_entry.id   AF-A0A5F2BH03-F1
#
_cell.length_a   1.000
_cell.length_b   1.000
_cell.length_c   1.000
_cell.angle_alpha   90.00
_cell.angle_beta   90.00
_cell.angle_gamma   90.00
#
_symmetry.space_group_name_H-M   'P 1'
#
loop_
_entity.id
_entity.type
_entity.pdbx_description
1 polymer ?
#
loop_
_entity_poly.entity_id
_entity_poly.type
_entity_poly.pdbx_seq_one_letter_code
_entity_poly.pdbx_strand_id
1 'polypeptide(L)'
;MQLTLKLKTPVKKESIYARNEEKDFTYFSVPANQYFSPDRFSISKGTQIPLNEIFYDQKTGEIRLSMRPNTAYFIERVIQNYNSIVDRYTKIEIISNENNFTVIPDTFEKSFPYNENCDCFLLIYK
;
A
#
# COMPACT_ATOMS: atom_id res chain seq x y z
N MET A 1 11.06 8.05 -5.69
CA MET A 1 11.07 6.61 -5.33
C MET A 1 9.78 6.00 -5.85
N GLN A 2 9.76 4.71 -6.17
CA GLN A 2 8.58 4.02 -6.70
C GLN A 2 8.31 2.74 -5.90
N LEU A 3 7.04 2.48 -5.58
CA LEU A 3 6.54 1.21 -5.09
C LEU A 3 5.84 0.49 -6.23
N THR A 4 6.15 -0.78 -6.44
CA THR A 4 5.45 -1.65 -7.40
C THR A 4 4.87 -2.83 -6.65
N LEU A 5 3.55 -3.04 -6.77
CA LEU A 5 2.82 -4.15 -6.19
C LEU A 5 2.37 -5.07 -7.31
N LYS A 6 2.74 -6.35 -7.26
CA LYS A 6 2.34 -7.32 -8.28
C LYS A 6 1.25 -8.24 -7.75
N LEU A 7 0.05 -8.13 -8.30
CA LEU A 7 -1.09 -8.97 -7.90
C LEU A 7 -0.88 -10.44 -8.28
N LYS A 8 -1.43 -11.35 -7.46
CA LYS A 8 -1.58 -12.78 -7.82
C LYS A 8 -2.56 -12.98 -8.97
N THR A 9 -3.65 -12.22 -8.96
CA THR A 9 -4.67 -12.25 -10.01
C THR A 9 -4.93 -10.82 -10.46
N PRO A 10 -4.67 -10.48 -11.73
CA PRO A 10 -5.04 -9.17 -12.26
C PRO A 10 -6.55 -8.94 -12.13
N VAL A 11 -6.93 -7.71 -11.79
CA VAL A 11 -8.33 -7.31 -11.62
C VAL A 11 -8.69 -6.22 -12.62
N LYS A 12 -9.96 -5.83 -12.69
CA LYS A 12 -10.34 -4.69 -13.51
C LYS A 12 -9.80 -3.40 -12.89
N LYS A 13 -9.46 -2.43 -13.74
CA LYS A 13 -8.90 -1.13 -13.32
C LYS A 13 -9.82 -0.44 -12.30
N GLU A 14 -11.12 -0.55 -12.47
CA GLU A 14 -12.13 0.03 -11.58
C GLU A 14 -12.06 -0.57 -10.17
N SER A 15 -11.67 -1.85 -10.03
CA SER A 15 -11.52 -2.52 -8.73
C SER A 15 -10.31 -2.02 -7.93
N ILE A 16 -9.31 -1.42 -8.61
CA ILE A 16 -8.16 -0.77 -7.96
C ILE A 16 -8.54 0.62 -7.42
N TYR A 17 -9.55 1.25 -8.03
CA TYR A 17 -9.96 2.63 -7.76
C TYR A 17 -11.33 2.75 -7.10
N ALA A 18 -12.00 1.63 -6.85
CA ALA A 18 -13.36 1.61 -6.34
C ALA A 18 -13.39 2.29 -4.97
N ARG A 19 -13.97 3.49 -4.94
CA ARG A 19 -14.46 4.11 -3.71
C ARG A 19 -15.61 3.24 -3.22
N ASN A 20 -15.42 2.53 -2.12
CA ASN A 20 -16.58 2.14 -1.34
C ASN A 20 -17.19 3.44 -0.80
N GLU A 21 -18.50 3.60 -0.93
CA GLU A 21 -19.26 4.85 -0.74
C GLU A 21 -19.12 5.47 0.67
N GLU A 22 -18.44 4.79 1.59
CA GLU A 22 -18.05 5.26 2.91
C GLU A 22 -16.53 5.33 3.08
N LYS A 23 -15.87 6.37 2.55
CA LYS A 23 -14.48 6.77 2.92
C LYS A 23 -13.39 5.68 2.88
N ASP A 24 -13.57 4.65 2.07
CA ASP A 24 -12.66 3.51 1.97
C ASP A 24 -11.73 3.71 0.77
N PHE A 25 -10.52 4.21 1.04
CA PHE A 25 -9.47 4.35 0.03
C PHE A 25 -8.52 3.16 0.09
N THR A 26 -8.27 2.52 -1.06
CA THR A 26 -7.34 1.38 -1.17
C THR A 26 -5.88 1.79 -0.90
N TYR A 27 -5.51 3.01 -1.28
CA TYR A 27 -4.16 3.55 -1.09
C TYR A 27 -4.20 4.95 -0.50
N PHE A 28 -3.59 5.11 0.67
CA PHE A 28 -3.42 6.40 1.31
C PHE A 28 -2.01 6.52 1.88
N SER A 29 -1.70 7.72 2.35
CA SER A 29 -0.39 8.07 2.87
C SER A 29 -0.53 8.94 4.11
N VAL A 30 0.36 8.77 5.09
CA VAL A 30 0.39 9.60 6.30
C VAL A 30 1.82 10.13 6.46
N PRO A 31 2.02 11.42 6.81
CA PRO A 31 3.36 11.91 7.12
C PRO A 31 4.01 11.11 8.26
N ALA A 32 5.16 10.52 8.00
CA ALA A 32 5.87 9.65 8.95
C ALA A 32 6.48 10.42 10.13
N ASN A 33 6.54 11.76 10.02
CA ASN A 33 7.09 12.67 11.03
C ASN A 33 6.06 13.12 12.08
N GLN A 34 4.79 12.73 11.97
CA GLN A 34 3.79 13.06 12.99
C GLN A 34 3.97 12.13 14.20
N TYR A 35 4.29 12.77 15.33
CA TYR A 35 4.75 12.26 16.62
C TYR A 35 3.99 11.03 17.19
N PHE A 36 4.61 10.41 18.20
CA PHE A 36 4.19 9.30 19.07
C PHE A 36 2.75 9.38 19.62
N SER A 37 1.78 9.42 18.73
CA SER A 37 0.36 9.31 19.04
C SER A 37 -0.08 7.87 18.79
N PRO A 38 -0.95 7.30 19.64
CA PRO A 38 -1.51 5.96 19.43
C PRO A 38 -2.16 5.81 18.04
N ASP A 39 -2.66 6.91 17.46
CA ASP A 39 -3.42 6.96 16.21
C ASP A 39 -2.60 7.45 14.99
N ARG A 40 -1.26 7.46 15.08
CA ARG A 40 -0.37 8.03 14.04
C ARG A 40 -0.53 7.39 12.65
N PHE A 41 -1.18 6.24 12.56
CA PHE A 41 -1.46 5.52 11.31
C PHE A 41 -2.95 5.33 11.05
N SER A 42 -3.81 6.15 11.67
CA SER A 42 -5.25 6.12 11.38
C SER A 42 -5.54 6.56 9.94
N ILE A 43 -6.44 5.84 9.25
CA ILE A 43 -7.00 6.25 7.94
C ILE A 43 -7.58 7.67 8.02
N SER A 44 -8.17 8.05 9.16
CA SER A 44 -8.79 9.37 9.34
C SER A 44 -7.80 10.54 9.26
N LYS A 45 -6.50 10.27 9.41
CA LYS A 45 -5.40 11.23 9.28
C LYS A 45 -4.62 11.06 7.97
N GLY A 46 -5.01 10.09 7.15
CA GLY A 46 -4.40 9.79 5.87
C GLY A 46 -4.85 10.74 4.76
N THR A 47 -3.92 11.03 3.87
CA THR A 47 -4.19 11.67 2.59
C THR A 47 -4.30 10.58 1.54
N GLN A 48 -5.44 10.54 0.84
CA GLN A 48 -5.63 9.65 -0.31
C GLN A 48 -4.52 9.90 -1.34
N ILE A 49 -3.92 8.84 -1.87
CA ILE A 49 -3.00 8.97 -3.00
C ILE A 49 -3.82 9.38 -4.25
N PRO A 50 -3.50 10.51 -4.91
CA PRO A 50 -4.23 10.94 -6.10
C PRO A 50 -4.19 9.89 -7.21
N LEU A 51 -5.30 9.69 -7.91
CA LEU A 51 -5.41 8.66 -8.96
C LEU A 51 -4.38 8.79 -10.08
N ASN A 52 -3.97 10.02 -10.40
CA ASN A 52 -2.91 10.31 -11.37
C ASN A 52 -1.51 9.92 -10.89
N GLU A 53 -1.33 9.65 -9.60
CA GLU A 53 -0.08 9.13 -9.01
C GLU A 53 -0.08 7.58 -8.92
N ILE A 54 -1.18 6.94 -9.33
CA ILE A 54 -1.34 5.49 -9.38
C ILE A 54 -1.35 5.01 -10.83
N PHE A 55 -0.35 4.23 -11.20
CA PHE A 55 -0.30 3.56 -12.50
C PHE A 55 -0.75 2.10 -12.32
N TYR A 56 -1.63 1.63 -13.21
CA TYR A 56 -2.09 0.25 -13.21
C TYR A 56 -1.94 -0.36 -14.59
N ASP A 57 -1.20 -1.48 -14.68
CA ASP A 57 -1.15 -2.34 -15.85
C ASP A 57 -2.02 -3.59 -15.62
N GLN A 58 -3.17 -3.61 -16.27
CA GLN A 58 -4.14 -4.69 -16.16
C GLN A 58 -3.64 -6.02 -16.76
N LYS A 59 -2.75 -5.98 -17.75
CA LYS A 59 -2.23 -7.21 -18.38
C LYS A 59 -1.28 -7.94 -17.44
N THR A 60 -0.45 -7.19 -16.72
CA THR A 60 0.57 -7.75 -15.82
C THR A 60 0.11 -7.81 -14.36
N GLY A 61 -0.97 -7.11 -14.00
CA GLY A 61 -1.44 -6.99 -12.63
C GLY A 61 -0.54 -6.11 -11.75
N GLU A 62 0.23 -5.20 -12.36
CA GLU A 62 1.17 -4.33 -11.66
C GLU A 62 0.53 -2.99 -11.31
N ILE A 63 0.60 -2.63 -10.03
CA ILE A 63 0.25 -1.32 -9.51
C ILE A 63 1.53 -0.60 -9.16
N ARG A 64 1.74 0.62 -9.68
CA ARG A 64 2.93 1.43 -9.41
C ARG A 64 2.50 2.74 -8.77
N LEU A 65 3.15 3.09 -7.66
CA LEU A 65 2.89 4.29 -6.88
C LEU A 65 4.18 5.10 -6.77
N SER A 66 4.08 6.41 -7.00
CA SER A 66 5.19 7.33 -6.74
C SER A 66 5.26 7.62 -5.24
N MET A 67 6.40 7.29 -4.62
CA MET A 67 6.62 7.50 -3.19
C MET A 67 7.49 8.74 -2.92
N ARG A 68 7.03 9.52 -1.95
CA ARG A 68 7.66 10.68 -1.33
C ARG A 68 8.37 10.29 -0.03
N PRO A 69 9.50 10.94 0.31
CA PRO A 69 10.19 10.72 1.57
C PRO A 69 9.32 11.11 2.78
N ASN A 70 9.70 10.65 3.98
CA ASN A 70 9.01 10.96 5.25
C ASN A 70 7.50 10.69 5.24
N THR A 71 7.08 9.65 4.51
CA THR A 71 5.67 9.30 4.32
C THR A 71 5.49 7.80 4.50
N ALA A 72 4.53 7.39 5.32
CA ALA A 72 4.09 6.00 5.43
C ALA A 72 3.02 5.72 4.37
N TYR A 73 3.16 4.60 3.66
CA TYR A 73 2.23 4.17 2.61
C TYR A 73 1.41 2.99 3.09
N PHE A 74 0.13 3.05 2.81
CA PHE A 74 -0.86 2.06 3.20
C PHE A 74 -1.20 1.26 1.95
N ILE A 75 -0.75 0.01 1.93
CA ILE A 75 -0.70 -0.80 0.72
C ILE A 75 -2.00 -1.56 0.49
N GLU A 76 -2.64 -2.01 1.58
CA GLU A 76 -3.84 -2.81 1.51
C GLU A 76 -4.58 -2.79 2.84
N ARG A 77 -5.90 -2.60 2.81
CA ARG A 77 -6.77 -2.83 3.97
C ARG A 77 -7.11 -4.33 4.04
N VAL A 78 -7.20 -4.88 5.24
CA VAL A 78 -7.76 -6.22 5.43
C VAL A 78 -9.25 -6.13 5.11
N ILE A 79 -9.63 -6.62 3.93
CA ILE A 79 -11.03 -6.81 3.54
C ILE A 79 -11.35 -8.28 3.85
N GLN A 80 -12.55 -8.58 4.32
CA GLN A 80 -13.01 -9.91 4.77
C GLN A 80 -12.66 -11.11 3.86
N ASN A 81 -12.29 -10.90 2.60
CA ASN A 81 -11.90 -11.94 1.64
C ASN A 81 -10.37 -12.17 1.51
N TYR A 82 -9.53 -11.32 2.11
CA TYR A 82 -8.06 -11.42 2.09
C TYR A 82 -7.52 -11.12 3.48
N ASN A 83 -7.11 -12.16 4.20
CA ASN A 83 -6.64 -12.03 5.57
C ASN A 83 -5.16 -11.64 5.63
N SER A 84 -4.38 -11.87 4.57
CA SER A 84 -2.98 -11.48 4.50
C SER A 84 -2.62 -10.79 3.19
N ILE A 85 -1.66 -9.86 3.27
CA ILE A 85 -0.99 -9.26 2.10
C ILE A 85 -0.41 -10.34 1.17
N VAL A 86 -0.05 -11.51 1.73
CA VAL A 86 0.41 -12.70 1.01
C VAL A 86 -0.65 -13.24 0.06
N ASP A 87 -1.94 -13.12 0.39
CA ASP A 87 -3.02 -13.66 -0.44
C ASP A 87 -3.26 -12.83 -1.71
N ARG A 88 -2.79 -11.58 -1.72
CA ARG A 88 -3.07 -10.64 -2.79
C ARG A 88 -1.90 -10.40 -3.72
N TYR A 89 -0.68 -10.41 -3.19
CA TYR A 89 0.51 -10.04 -3.95
C TYR A 89 1.46 -11.23 -4.15
N THR A 90 2.11 -11.28 -5.32
CA THR A 90 3.20 -12.24 -5.61
C THR A 90 4.57 -11.65 -5.32
N LYS A 91 4.68 -10.32 -5.40
CA LYS A 91 5.94 -9.57 -5.26
C LYS A 91 5.64 -8.12 -4.94
N ILE A 92 6.49 -7.51 -4.11
CA ILE A 92 6.48 -6.07 -3.85
C ILE A 92 7.89 -5.54 -4.10
N GLU A 93 8.02 -4.50 -4.93
CA GLU A 93 9.30 -3.89 -5.29
C GLU A 93 9.35 -2.43 -4.88
N ILE A 94 10.41 -2.02 -4.21
CA ILE A 94 10.69 -0.64 -3.84
C ILE A 94 11.94 -0.20 -4.61
N ILE A 95 11.79 0.77 -5.50
CA ILE A 95 12.86 1.28 -6.35
C ILE A 95 13.16 2.71 -5.91
N SER A 96 14.36 2.95 -5.39
CA SER A 96 14.87 4.28 -5.07
C SER A 96 16.13 4.58 -5.89
N ASN A 97 16.61 5.81 -5.82
CA ASN A 97 17.87 6.18 -6.50
C ASN A 97 19.09 5.48 -5.90
N GLU A 98 18.98 5.02 -4.65
CA GLU A 98 20.09 4.46 -3.87
C GLU A 98 20.02 2.94 -3.78
N ASN A 99 18.81 2.36 -3.72
CA ASN A 99 18.62 0.93 -3.51
C ASN A 99 17.33 0.42 -4.18
N ASN A 100 17.39 -0.83 -4.63
CA ASN A 100 16.22 -1.56 -5.12
C ASN A 100 15.98 -2.76 -4.21
N PHE A 101 14.79 -2.81 -3.61
CA PHE A 101 14.38 -3.91 -2.73
C PHE A 101 13.25 -4.68 -3.38
N THR A 102 13.39 -6.00 -3.42
CA THR A 102 12.31 -6.92 -3.78
C THR A 102 11.93 -7.72 -2.55
N VAL A 103 10.67 -7.64 -2.17
CA VAL A 103 10.09 -8.46 -1.11
C VAL A 103 9.28 -9.56 -1.77
N ILE A 104 9.43 -10.77 -1.27
CA ILE A 104 8.71 -11.98 -1.72
C ILE A 104 7.74 -12.43 -0.63
N PRO A 105 6.74 -13.27 -0.94
CA PRO A 105 5.62 -13.55 -0.03
C PRO A 105 6.04 -13.98 1.38
N ASP A 106 7.07 -14.84 1.50
CA ASP A 106 7.57 -15.34 2.78
C ASP A 106 8.10 -14.26 3.73
N THR A 107 8.41 -13.07 3.21
CA THR A 107 8.93 -11.95 4.01
C THR A 107 7.94 -10.78 4.12
N PHE A 108 6.75 -10.88 3.54
CA PHE A 108 5.79 -9.77 3.52
C PHE A 108 5.38 -9.32 4.92
N GLU A 109 4.97 -10.22 5.80
CA GLU A 109 4.46 -9.83 7.13
C GLU A 109 5.54 -9.17 8.00
N LYS A 110 6.81 -9.54 7.78
CA LYS A 110 7.96 -8.91 8.44
C LYS A 110 8.26 -7.51 7.86
N SER A 111 8.15 -7.35 6.55
CA SER A 111 8.46 -6.10 5.85
C SER A 111 7.31 -5.10 5.89
N PHE A 112 6.07 -5.59 5.98
CA PHE A 112 4.83 -4.82 5.98
C PHE A 112 3.98 -5.28 7.17
N PRO A 113 4.26 -4.79 8.39
CA PRO A 113 3.50 -5.20 9.55
C PRO A 113 2.05 -4.72 9.45
N TYR A 114 1.14 -5.55 9.93
CA TYR A 114 -0.26 -5.18 10.12
C TYR A 114 -0.40 -4.09 11.20
N ASN A 115 -1.36 -3.18 11.02
CA ASN A 115 -1.68 -2.14 11.97
C ASN A 115 -3.18 -2.06 12.22
N GLU A 116 -3.57 -2.29 13.47
CA GLU A 116 -4.97 -2.34 13.91
C GLU A 116 -5.70 -0.99 13.77
N ASN A 117 -4.99 0.15 13.85
CA ASN A 117 -5.64 1.47 13.79
C ASN A 117 -6.18 1.80 12.39
N CYS A 118 -5.60 1.19 11.34
CA CYS A 118 -6.07 1.33 9.97
C CYS A 118 -6.66 0.03 9.41
N ASP A 119 -6.57 -1.07 10.17
CA ASP A 119 -6.88 -2.41 9.69
C ASP A 119 -6.16 -2.73 8.35
N CYS A 120 -4.84 -2.53 8.32
CA CYS A 120 -4.08 -2.51 7.07
C CYS A 120 -2.62 -2.94 7.21
N PHE A 121 -1.96 -3.23 6.09
CA PHE A 121 -0.51 -3.48 6.02
C PHE A 121 0.27 -2.22 5.65
N LEU A 122 1.28 -1.90 6.46
CA LEU A 122 2.04 -0.64 6.36
C LEU A 122 3.39 -0.81 5.69
N LEU A 123 3.73 0.11 4.78
CA LEU A 123 5.11 0.39 4.40
C LEU A 123 5.57 1.67 5.08
N ILE A 124 6.51 1.54 6.01
CA ILE A 124 7.22 2.67 6.61
C ILE A 124 8.60 2.73 5.97
N TYR A 125 8.76 3.64 5.02
CA TYR A 125 10.08 3.95 4.48
C TYR A 125 10.70 5.09 5.30
N LYS A 126 11.86 4.82 5.91
CA LYS A 126 12.63 5.79 6.69
C LYS A 126 13.72 6.41 5.82
#